data_AF-R1FT25-F1
#
_entry.id   AF-R1FT25-F1
#
_cell.length_a   1.000
_cell.length_b   1.000
_cell.length_c   1.000
_cell.angle_alpha   90.00
_cell.angle_beta   90.00
_cell.angle_gamma   90.00
#
_symmetry.space_group_name_H-M   'P 1'
#
loop_
_entity.id
_entity.type
_entity.pdbx_description
1 polymer ?
#
loop_
_entity_poly.entity_id
_entity_poly.type
_entity_poly.pdbx_seq_one_letter_code
_entity_poly.pdbx_strand_id
1 'polypeptide(L)'
;MSKDDKKLKEIENIYKSILPFLTKEAIDRLSNIKVVYPEKFIQVVLILYQYIQSGKIKKVDDELLKNILLKLSENERREPKIRFIH
;
A
#
# COMPACT_ATOMS: atom_id res chain seq x y z
N MET A 1 -5.92 23.60 9.54
CA MET A 1 -5.65 22.31 8.87
C MET A 1 -4.95 21.42 9.89
N SER A 2 -5.61 20.34 10.34
CA SER A 2 -5.06 19.48 11.39
C SER A 2 -3.89 18.63 10.87
N LYS A 3 -3.12 18.01 11.76
CA LYS A 3 -2.01 17.11 11.37
C LYS A 3 -2.52 15.90 10.57
N ASP A 4 -3.70 15.41 10.91
CA ASP A 4 -4.35 14.26 10.26
C ASP A 4 -4.79 14.57 8.82
N ASP A 5 -5.34 15.77 8.58
CA ASP A 5 -5.71 16.24 7.23
C ASP A 5 -4.49 16.32 6.30
N LYS A 6 -3.36 16.79 6.84
CA LYS A 6 -2.10 16.85 6.08
C LYS A 6 -1.65 15.47 5.64
N LYS A 7 -1.62 14.52 6.58
CA LYS A 7 -1.19 13.15 6.32
C LYS A 7 -2.08 12.46 5.28
N LEU A 8 -3.40 12.65 5.37
CA LEU A 8 -4.33 12.08 4.42
C LEU A 8 -4.09 12.64 3.01
N LYS A 9 -3.91 13.95 2.89
CA LYS A 9 -3.63 14.63 1.63
C LYS A 9 -2.31 14.17 1.00
N GLU A 10 -1.29 13.93 1.80
CA GLU A 10 -0.02 13.36 1.33
C GLU A 10 -0.21 11.96 0.76
N ILE A 11 -0.92 11.08 1.45
CA ILE A 11 -1.23 9.73 0.93
C ILE A 11 -2.02 9.80 -0.37
N GLU A 12 -3.00 10.72 -0.48
CA GLU A 12 -3.75 10.87 -1.72
C GLU A 12 -2.88 11.34 -2.89
N ASN A 13 -1.92 12.24 -2.65
CA ASN A 13 -0.98 12.68 -3.68
C ASN A 13 -0.06 11.54 -4.12
N ILE A 14 0.44 10.74 -3.17
CA ILE A 14 1.24 9.54 -3.47
C ILE A 14 0.40 8.52 -4.25
N TYR A 15 -0.85 8.31 -3.85
CA TYR A 15 -1.75 7.42 -4.58
C TYR A 15 -1.94 7.86 -6.04
N LYS A 16 -2.18 9.15 -6.27
CA LYS A 16 -2.33 9.70 -7.63
C LYS A 16 -1.06 9.56 -8.46
N SER A 17 0.13 9.64 -7.87
CA SER A 17 1.39 9.51 -8.60
C SER A 17 1.67 8.07 -9.06
N ILE A 18 1.15 7.07 -8.35
CA ILE A 18 1.31 5.67 -8.73
C ILE A 18 0.26 5.18 -9.73
N LEU A 19 -0.93 5.81 -9.80
CA LEU A 19 -2.03 5.40 -10.68
C LEU A 19 -1.62 5.12 -12.15
N PRO A 20 -0.77 5.94 -12.81
CA PRO A 20 -0.35 5.68 -14.19
C PRO A 20 0.43 4.38 -14.39
N PHE A 21 0.99 3.82 -13.31
CA PHE A 21 1.74 2.59 -13.33
C PHE A 21 0.85 1.36 -13.10
N LEU A 22 -0.39 1.54 -12.65
CA LEU A 22 -1.32 0.44 -12.35
C LEU A 22 -2.20 0.10 -13.56
N THR A 23 -2.52 -1.18 -13.72
CA THR A 23 -3.60 -1.61 -14.65
C THR A 23 -4.97 -1.28 -14.07
N LYS A 24 -6.00 -1.27 -14.92
CA LYS A 24 -7.39 -1.05 -14.49
C LYS A 24 -7.81 -2.03 -13.39
N GLU A 25 -7.41 -3.29 -13.49
CA GLU A 25 -7.71 -4.33 -12.49
C GLU A 25 -6.98 -4.08 -11.17
N ALA A 26 -5.71 -3.65 -11.23
CA ALA A 26 -4.95 -3.29 -10.03
C ALA A 26 -5.56 -2.06 -9.32
N ILE A 27 -6.03 -1.06 -10.09
CA ILE A 27 -6.73 0.12 -9.54
C ILE A 27 -8.02 -0.30 -8.84
N ASP A 28 -8.82 -1.19 -9.45
CA ASP A 28 -10.07 -1.67 -8.87
C ASP A 28 -9.83 -2.41 -7.55
N ARG A 29 -8.85 -3.35 -7.54
CA ARG A 29 -8.44 -4.06 -6.32
C ARG A 29 -7.98 -3.09 -5.24
N LEU A 30 -7.13 -2.14 -5.59
CA LEU A 30 -6.59 -1.18 -4.62
C LEU A 30 -7.69 -0.24 -4.08
N SER A 31 -8.67 0.10 -4.91
CA SER A 31 -9.86 0.86 -4.49
C SER A 31 -10.74 0.07 -3.53
N ASN A 32 -10.95 -1.23 -3.79
CA ASN A 32 -11.67 -2.10 -2.86
C ASN A 32 -10.94 -2.18 -1.50
N ILE A 33 -9.61 -2.31 -1.51
CA ILE A 33 -8.80 -2.31 -0.29
C ILE A 33 -8.90 -0.97 0.45
N LYS A 34 -8.92 0.15 -0.26
CA LYS A 34 -9.12 1.48 0.35
C LYS A 34 -10.41 1.56 1.18
N VAL A 35 -11.49 0.94 0.68
CA VAL A 35 -12.80 0.93 1.33
C VAL A 35 -12.83 -0.05 2.51
N VAL A 36 -12.35 -1.28 2.30
CA VAL A 36 -12.48 -2.35 3.31
C VAL A 36 -11.38 -2.29 4.37
N TYR A 37 -10.16 -1.91 4.01
CA TYR A 37 -8.97 -1.91 4.87
C TYR A 37 -8.11 -0.65 4.63
N PRO A 38 -8.56 0.54 5.08
CA PRO A 38 -7.89 1.81 4.81
C PRO A 38 -6.44 1.85 5.32
N GLU A 39 -6.14 1.20 6.45
CA GLU A 39 -4.78 1.13 6.97
C GLU A 39 -3.85 0.32 6.07
N LYS A 40 -4.33 -0.81 5.51
CA LYS A 40 -3.57 -1.61 4.55
C LYS A 40 -3.37 -0.87 3.25
N PHE A 41 -4.37 -0.12 2.79
CA PHE A 41 -4.25 0.71 1.60
C PHE A 41 -3.07 1.70 1.73
N ILE A 42 -2.94 2.39 2.87
CA ILE A 42 -1.83 3.32 3.11
C ILE A 42 -0.49 2.60 2.98
N GLN A 43 -0.34 1.45 3.63
CA GLN A 43 0.92 0.68 3.58
C GLN A 43 1.27 0.25 2.15
N VAL A 44 0.29 -0.29 1.41
CA VAL A 44 0.47 -0.76 0.05
C VAL A 44 0.85 0.38 -0.90
N VAL A 45 0.19 1.54 -0.78
CA VAL A 45 0.49 2.73 -1.58
C VAL A 45 1.94 3.19 -1.37
N LEU A 46 2.41 3.22 -0.13
CA LEU A 46 3.80 3.61 0.19
C LEU A 46 4.82 2.61 -0.38
N ILE A 47 4.55 1.31 -0.30
CA ILE A 47 5.43 0.27 -0.85
C ILE A 47 5.49 0.38 -2.38
N LEU A 48 4.34 0.53 -3.04
CA LEU A 48 4.28 0.70 -4.50
C LEU A 48 5.03 1.95 -4.94
N TYR A 49 4.83 3.07 -4.24
CA TYR A 49 5.54 4.31 -4.52
C TYR A 49 7.06 4.14 -4.43
N GLN A 50 7.56 3.50 -3.37
CA GLN A 50 9.00 3.22 -3.23
C GLN A 50 9.53 2.34 -4.36
N TYR A 51 8.82 1.28 -4.73
CA TYR A 51 9.25 0.41 -5.83
C TYR A 51 9.26 1.12 -7.18
N ILE A 52 8.26 1.95 -7.45
CA ILE A 52 8.18 2.76 -8.68
C ILE A 52 9.32 3.80 -8.70
N GLN A 53 9.53 4.52 -7.60
CA GLN A 53 10.61 5.51 -7.49
C GLN A 53 12.00 4.89 -7.66
N SER A 54 12.20 3.67 -7.15
CA SER A 54 13.47 2.95 -7.32
C SER A 54 13.67 2.38 -8.74
N GLY A 55 12.67 2.51 -9.62
CA GLY A 55 12.70 1.94 -10.97
C GLY A 55 12.57 0.42 -11.02
N LYS A 56 12.35 -0.25 -9.87
CA LYS A 56 12.18 -1.71 -9.78
C LYS A 56 10.89 -2.19 -10.42
N ILE A 57 9.86 -1.34 -10.43
CA ILE A 57 8.56 -1.65 -11.03
C ILE A 57 8.19 -0.55 -12.02
N LYS A 58 7.97 -0.94 -13.27
CA LYS A 58 7.49 -0.04 -14.35
C LYS A 58 5.98 -0.16 -14.59
N LYS A 59 5.38 -1.28 -14.20
CA LYS A 59 3.95 -1.54 -14.32
C LYS A 59 3.50 -2.48 -13.20
N VAL A 60 2.33 -2.21 -12.64
CA VAL A 60 1.70 -2.96 -11.56
C VAL A 60 0.41 -3.54 -12.11
N ASP A 61 0.43 -4.82 -12.43
CA ASP A 61 -0.77 -5.61 -12.73
C ASP A 61 -1.40 -6.21 -11.46
N ASP A 62 -2.53 -6.89 -11.66
CA ASP A 62 -3.29 -7.51 -10.59
C ASP A 62 -2.51 -8.62 -9.85
N GLU A 63 -1.71 -9.40 -10.56
CA GLU A 63 -0.92 -10.49 -9.98
C GLU A 63 0.23 -9.94 -9.14
N LEU A 64 0.94 -8.93 -9.65
CA LEU A 64 2.00 -8.27 -8.89
C LEU A 64 1.44 -7.64 -7.60
N LEU A 65 0.29 -6.97 -7.70
CA LEU A 65 -0.38 -6.38 -6.54
C LEU A 65 -0.80 -7.45 -5.52
N LYS A 66 -1.39 -8.57 -5.97
CA LYS A 66 -1.71 -9.72 -5.10
C LYS A 66 -0.46 -10.23 -4.37
N ASN A 67 0.65 -10.40 -5.09
CA ASN A 67 1.90 -10.86 -4.50
C ASN A 67 2.43 -9.92 -3.41
N ILE A 68 2.33 -8.59 -3.63
CA ILE A 68 2.70 -7.60 -2.62
C ILE A 68 1.78 -7.71 -1.38
N LEU A 69 0.48 -7.86 -1.59
CA LEU A 69 -0.50 -8.00 -0.51
C LEU A 69 -0.32 -9.28 0.30
N LEU A 70 0.01 -10.39 -0.36
CA LEU A 70 0.33 -11.66 0.30
C LEU A 70 1.55 -11.50 1.19
N LYS A 71 2.66 -10.96 0.66
CA LYS A 71 3.88 -10.71 1.43
C LYS A 71 3.65 -9.77 2.62
N LEU A 72 2.82 -8.75 2.45
CA LEU A 72 2.44 -7.84 3.54
C LEU A 72 1.72 -8.61 4.65
N SER A 73 0.74 -9.43 4.27
CA SER A 73 -0.06 -10.22 5.22
C SER A 73 0.76 -11.32 5.91
N GLU A 74 1.75 -11.89 5.23
CA GLU A 74 2.68 -12.84 5.82
C GLU A 74 3.60 -12.17 6.86
N ASN A 75 4.07 -10.95 6.59
CA ASN A 75 4.88 -10.19 7.56
C ASN A 75 4.05 -9.82 8.80
N GLU A 76 2.80 -9.37 8.64
CA GLU A 76 1.89 -9.10 9.77
C GLU A 76 1.65 -10.34 10.66
N ARG A 77 1.68 -11.55 10.09
CA ARG A 77 1.50 -12.80 10.84
C ARG A 77 2.77 -13.28 11.56
N ARG A 78 3.95 -12.84 11.13
CA ARG A 78 5.25 -13.31 11.64
C ARG A 78 5.77 -12.53 12.85
N GLU A 79 5.04 -11.54 13.35
CA GLU A 79 5.37 -10.85 14.60
C GLU A 79 4.73 -11.57 15.81
N PRO A 80 5.42 -12.51 16.51
CA PRO A 80 4.99 -12.89 17.84
C PRO A 80 5.16 -11.66 18.73
N LYS A 81 4.06 -11.17 19.32
CA LYS A 81 4.08 -10.18 20.40
C LYS A 81 4.81 -10.77 21.60
N ILE A 82 6.13 -10.71 21.62
CA ILE A 82 6.91 -11.01 22.82
C ILE A 82 6.70 -9.82 23.76
N ARG A 83 5.74 -9.97 24.68
CA ARG A 83 5.62 -9.09 25.84
C ARG A 83 6.81 -9.40 26.74
N PHE A 84 7.80 -8.50 26.78
CA PHE A 84 8.76 -8.50 27.87
C PHE A 84 8.02 -8.08 29.14
N ILE A 85 7.78 -9.04 30.03
CA ILE A 85 7.56 -8.78 31.45
C ILE A 85 8.93 -8.86 32.12
N HIS A 86 9.47 -7.71 32.51
CA HIS A 86 10.45 -7.62 33.59
C HIS A 86 10.27 -6.27 34.30
#